data_AF-A0AAN6G7Q2-F1
#
_entry.id   AF-A0AAN6G7Q2-F1
#
_cell.length_a   1.000
_cell.length_b   1.000
_cell.length_c   1.000
_cell.angle_alpha   90.00
_cell.angle_beta   90.00
_cell.angle_gamma   90.00
#
_symmetry.space_group_name_H-M   'P 1'
#
loop_
_entity.id
_entity.type
_entity.pdbx_description
1 polymer ?
#
loop_
_entity_poly.entity_id
_entity_poly.type
_entity_poly.pdbx_seq_one_letter_code
_entity_poly.pdbx_strand_id
1 'polypeptide(L)'
;CAHCTYDMYADAIQEYIAELGRARDALVGLVPALGEDEWAEAEALGIKRPSASSGGPAQPRGGRSGGGGANDEAEAEAVRAVDEAVRAVEDPTLRAFLDMERRMKKKARERERKMRRA
;
A
#
# COMPACT_ATOMS: atom_id res chain seq x y z
N CYS A 1 16.15 6.60 23.58
CA CYS A 1 15.55 7.47 22.56
C CYS A 1 14.87 6.57 21.54
N ALA A 2 13.53 6.54 21.48
CA ALA A 2 12.78 5.63 20.60
C ALA A 2 12.91 5.98 19.10
N HIS A 3 13.34 7.20 18.78
CA HIS A 3 13.55 7.66 17.41
C HIS A 3 14.81 7.02 16.79
N CYS A 4 15.92 6.96 17.54
CA CYS A 4 17.17 6.38 17.06
C CYS A 4 17.06 4.87 16.77
N THR A 5 16.24 4.14 17.53
CA THR A 5 15.98 2.72 17.27
C THR A 5 15.10 2.53 16.04
N TYR A 6 14.13 3.42 15.82
CA TYR A 6 13.28 3.36 14.63
C TYR A 6 14.09 3.58 13.35
N ASP A 7 15.00 4.56 13.35
CA ASP A 7 15.84 4.86 12.19
C ASP A 7 16.82 3.72 11.86
N MET A 8 17.38 3.04 12.88
CA MET A 8 18.22 1.85 12.66
C MET A 8 17.46 0.69 12.00
N TYR A 9 16.20 0.46 12.39
CA TYR A 9 15.39 -0.60 11.79
C TYR A 9 14.79 -0.17 10.45
N ALA A 10 14.55 1.12 10.23
CA ALA A 10 13.99 1.62 8.98
C ALA A 10 14.87 1.26 7.78
N ASP A 11 16.18 1.47 7.90
CA ASP A 11 17.15 1.13 6.84
C ASP A 11 17.21 -0.38 6.61
N ALA A 12 17.29 -1.17 7.68
CA ALA A 12 17.31 -2.64 7.61
C ALA A 12 16.02 -3.22 6.99
N ILE A 13 14.87 -2.63 7.28
CA ILE A 13 13.58 -3.01 6.70
C ILE A 13 13.55 -2.69 5.20
N GLN A 14 14.10 -1.55 4.78
CA GLN A 14 14.19 -1.19 3.37
C GLN A 14 15.10 -2.15 2.59
N GLU A 15 16.26 -2.49 3.15
CA GLU A 15 17.18 -3.48 2.56
C GLU A 15 16.51 -4.84 2.43
N TYR A 16 15.84 -5.31 3.49
CA TYR A 16 15.11 -6.57 3.49
C TYR A 16 14.01 -6.61 2.41
N ILE A 17 13.23 -5.54 2.25
CA ILE A 17 12.20 -5.45 1.20
C ILE A 17 12.84 -5.51 -0.20
N ALA A 18 13.99 -4.85 -0.39
CA ALA A 18 14.70 -4.86 -1.66
C ALA A 18 15.28 -6.25 -2.00
N GLU A 19 15.75 -6.99 -1.00
CA GLU A 19 16.21 -8.37 -1.15
C GLU A 19 15.07 -9.34 -1.46
N LEU A 20 13.93 -9.21 -0.78
CA LEU A 20 12.72 -9.98 -1.10
C LEU A 20 12.26 -9.75 -2.55
N GLY A 21 12.32 -8.50 -3.03
CA GLY A 21 12.00 -8.18 -4.43
C GLY A 21 12.92 -8.93 -5.40
N ARG A 22 14.23 -8.91 -5.15
CA ARG A 22 15.23 -9.61 -5.98
C ARG A 22 15.04 -11.14 -5.95
N ALA A 23 14.79 -11.72 -4.77
CA ALA A 23 14.55 -13.15 -4.64
C ALA A 23 13.29 -13.58 -5.40
N ARG A 24 12.22 -12.78 -5.32
CA ARG A 24 10.98 -13.00 -6.06
C ARG A 24 11.19 -12.96 -7.57
N ASP A 25 11.92 -11.97 -8.07
CA ASP A 25 12.20 -11.84 -9.50
C ASP A 25 13.06 -13.02 -10.00
N ALA A 26 14.00 -13.50 -9.18
CA ALA A 26 14.78 -14.70 -9.48
C ALA A 26 13.90 -15.97 -9.55
N LEU A 27 12.94 -16.14 -8.64
CA LEU A 27 12.02 -17.28 -8.66
C LEU A 27 11.10 -17.28 -9.89
N VAL A 28 10.64 -16.11 -10.32
CA VAL A 28 9.83 -15.97 -11.56
C VAL A 28 10.65 -16.28 -12.82
N GLY A 29 11.96 -15.98 -12.79
CA GLY A 29 12.86 -16.22 -13.92
C GLY A 29 13.36 -17.67 -14.06
N LEU A 30 12.98 -18.58 -13.16
CA LEU A 30 13.42 -19.98 -13.22
C LEU A 30 12.77 -20.73 -14.39
N VAL A 31 13.55 -21.65 -14.97
CA VAL A 31 13.10 -22.59 -16.01
C VAL A 31 13.52 -24.00 -15.58
N PRO A 32 12.57 -24.93 -15.32
CA PRO A 32 11.12 -24.76 -15.40
C PRO A 32 10.59 -23.79 -14.32
N ALA A 33 9.46 -23.16 -14.61
CA ALA A 33 8.80 -22.26 -13.66
C ALA A 33 8.33 -23.03 -12.42
N LEU A 34 8.32 -22.36 -11.26
CA LEU A 34 7.80 -22.95 -10.02
C LEU A 34 6.33 -23.36 -10.17
N GLY A 35 6.02 -24.55 -9.65
CA GLY A 35 4.65 -25.04 -9.52
C GLY A 35 3.87 -24.31 -8.42
N GLU A 36 2.55 -24.52 -8.37
CA GLU A 36 1.69 -23.89 -7.34
C GLU A 36 2.06 -24.35 -5.92
N ASP A 37 2.47 -25.61 -5.75
CA ASP A 37 2.90 -26.16 -4.45
C ASP A 37 4.20 -25.49 -3.95
N GLU A 38 5.15 -25.24 -4.85
CA GLU A 38 6.42 -24.58 -4.53
C GLU A 38 6.21 -23.08 -4.22
N TRP A 39 5.22 -22.45 -4.85
CA TRP A 39 4.80 -21.09 -4.49
C TRP A 39 4.10 -21.04 -3.13
N ALA A 40 3.34 -22.07 -2.75
CA ALA A 40 2.72 -22.15 -1.42
C ALA A 40 3.79 -22.27 -0.31
N GLU A 41 4.86 -23.02 -0.54
CA GLU A 41 6.02 -23.07 0.36
C GLU A 41 6.74 -21.71 0.45
N ALA A 42 6.94 -21.04 -0.68
CA ALA A 42 7.52 -19.70 -0.72
C ALA A 42 6.66 -18.67 0.05
N GLU A 43 5.34 -18.78 -0.04
CA GLU A 43 4.41 -17.92 0.69
C GLU A 43 4.46 -18.15 2.21
N ALA A 44 4.66 -19.40 2.66
CA ALA A 44 4.91 -19.71 4.06
C ALA A 44 6.21 -19.07 4.59
N LEU A 45 7.19 -18.85 3.71
CA LEU A 45 8.42 -18.11 3.99
C LEU A 45 8.25 -16.58 3.85
N GLY A 46 7.04 -16.10 3.59
CA GLY A 46 6.71 -14.68 3.43
C GLY A 46 6.97 -14.12 2.03
N ILE A 47 7.36 -14.95 1.06
CA ILE A 47 7.61 -14.55 -0.32
C ILE A 47 6.29 -14.60 -1.10
N LYS A 48 5.69 -13.43 -1.32
CA LYS A 48 4.43 -13.33 -2.07
C LYS A 48 4.68 -13.41 -3.56
N ARG A 49 3.90 -14.27 -4.24
CA ARG A 49 3.89 -14.36 -5.71
C ARG A 49 3.54 -12.99 -6.31
N PRO A 50 4.31 -12.51 -7.30
CA PRO A 50 3.96 -11.27 -7.98
C PRO A 50 2.71 -11.53 -8.82
N SER A 51 1.55 -11.14 -8.30
CA SER A 51 0.34 -10.97 -9.07
C SER A 51 0.57 -9.88 -10.12
N ALA A 52 0.05 -10.07 -11.34
CA ALA A 52 0.13 -9.11 -12.45
C ALA A 52 -0.36 -7.69 -12.10
N SER A 53 -0.99 -7.49 -10.94
CA SER A 53 -1.38 -6.18 -10.40
C SER A 53 -0.31 -5.50 -9.53
N SER A 54 0.82 -6.13 -9.24
CA SER A 54 1.83 -5.64 -8.26
C SER A 54 3.23 -5.39 -8.82
N GLY A 55 3.42 -5.58 -10.14
CA GLY A 55 4.66 -5.34 -10.84
C GLY A 55 4.66 -4.00 -11.59
N GLY A 56 4.84 -2.90 -10.86
CA GLY A 56 5.20 -1.63 -11.46
C GLY A 56 6.22 -0.94 -10.57
N PRO A 57 7.40 -0.52 -11.07
CA PRO A 57 8.27 0.33 -10.29
C PRO A 57 7.48 1.58 -9.91
N ALA A 58 7.53 1.95 -8.63
CA ALA A 58 6.99 3.20 -8.13
C ALA A 58 7.75 4.37 -8.76
N GLN A 59 7.41 4.70 -10.00
CA GLN A 59 7.76 5.98 -10.60
C GLN A 59 6.89 7.06 -9.93
N PRO A 60 7.46 8.25 -9.64
CA PRO A 60 6.69 9.37 -9.14
C PRO A 60 5.76 9.83 -10.26
N ARG A 61 4.48 9.47 -10.19
CA ARG A 61 3.46 10.00 -11.09
C ARG A 61 3.18 11.47 -10.74
N GLY A 62 4.04 12.33 -11.28
CA GLY A 62 3.70 13.71 -11.57
C GLY A 62 2.57 13.76 -12.61
N GLY A 63 1.51 14.49 -12.25
CA GLY A 63 0.59 15.23 -13.11
C GLY A 63 0.15 14.66 -14.47
N ARG A 64 -1.15 14.38 -14.59
CA ARG A 64 -2.14 15.21 -15.35
C ARG A 64 -3.23 14.35 -16.00
N SER A 65 -4.43 14.45 -15.39
CA SER A 65 -5.78 14.55 -15.96
C SER A 65 -6.13 13.81 -17.27
N GLY A 66 -7.14 12.93 -17.18
CA GLY A 66 -8.02 12.58 -18.31
C GLY A 66 -8.71 11.23 -18.13
N GLY A 67 -9.91 11.19 -17.52
CA GLY A 67 -10.73 9.97 -17.45
C GLY A 67 -11.71 9.96 -16.27
N GLY A 68 -12.70 10.86 -16.29
CA GLY A 68 -13.81 10.84 -15.33
C GLY A 68 -14.82 9.76 -15.71
N GLY A 69 -15.20 8.90 -14.76
CA GLY A 69 -16.17 7.82 -14.97
C GLY A 69 -15.78 6.53 -14.24
N ALA A 70 -14.61 5.95 -14.55
CA ALA A 70 -14.18 4.69 -13.93
C ALA A 70 -13.46 4.87 -12.58
N ASN A 71 -12.95 6.07 -12.29
CA ASN A 71 -12.25 6.37 -11.04
C ASN A 71 -13.20 6.50 -9.84
N ASP A 72 -14.43 6.97 -10.05
CA ASP A 72 -15.36 7.25 -8.94
C ASP A 72 -15.88 5.96 -8.28
N GLU A 73 -16.15 4.91 -9.06
CA GLU A 73 -16.58 3.59 -8.56
C GLU A 73 -15.45 2.91 -7.77
N ALA A 74 -14.23 2.93 -8.31
CA ALA A 74 -13.04 2.38 -7.66
C ALA A 74 -12.66 3.16 -6.39
N GLU A 75 -12.81 4.49 -6.40
CA GLU A 75 -12.59 5.31 -5.21
C GLU A 75 -13.67 5.04 -4.14
N ALA A 76 -14.94 4.83 -4.54
CA ALA A 76 -16.02 4.48 -3.63
C ALA A 76 -15.84 3.08 -3.02
N GLU A 77 -15.36 2.09 -3.78
CA GLU A 77 -15.02 0.76 -3.26
C GLU A 77 -13.82 0.82 -2.31
N ALA A 78 -12.77 1.56 -2.67
CA ALA A 78 -11.62 1.76 -1.80
C ALA A 78 -12.05 2.42 -0.47
N VAL A 79 -12.88 3.46 -0.50
CA VAL A 79 -13.40 4.11 0.71
C VAL A 79 -14.19 3.12 1.58
N ARG A 80 -15.05 2.30 0.99
CA ARG A 80 -15.80 1.26 1.73
C ARG A 80 -14.87 0.22 2.37
N ALA A 81 -13.86 -0.25 1.64
CA ALA A 81 -12.90 -1.23 2.16
C ALA A 81 -12.09 -0.67 3.33
N VAL A 82 -11.63 0.58 3.24
CA VAL A 82 -10.90 1.20 4.37
C VAL A 82 -11.86 1.48 5.53
N ASP A 83 -13.13 1.83 5.29
CA ASP A 83 -14.11 2.05 6.36
C ASP A 83 -14.40 0.76 7.15
N GLU A 84 -14.47 -0.37 6.46
CA GLU A 84 -14.61 -1.67 7.09
C GLU A 84 -13.36 -2.03 7.91
N ALA A 85 -12.16 -1.80 7.35
CA ALA A 85 -10.91 -2.02 8.07
C ALA A 85 -10.79 -1.18 9.35
N VAL A 86 -11.26 0.08 9.34
CA VAL A 86 -11.27 0.95 10.54
C VAL A 86 -12.29 0.45 11.58
N ARG A 87 -13.41 -0.14 11.16
CA ARG A 87 -14.40 -0.73 12.08
C ARG A 87 -13.92 -2.01 12.72
N ALA A 88 -13.12 -2.79 12.00
CA ALA A 88 -12.52 -4.03 12.46
C ALA A 88 -11.38 -3.83 13.48
N VAL A 89 -10.90 -2.60 13.68
CA VAL A 89 -9.92 -2.29 14.72
C VAL A 89 -10.56 -2.47 16.10
N GLU A 90 -10.04 -3.43 16.86
CA GLU A 90 -10.52 -3.77 18.22
C GLU A 90 -10.21 -2.68 19.25
N ASP A 91 -9.11 -1.94 19.07
CA ASP A 91 -8.73 -0.85 19.98
C ASP A 91 -9.60 0.40 19.76
N PRO A 92 -10.38 0.84 20.77
CA PRO A 92 -11.31 1.96 20.64
C PRO A 92 -10.60 3.32 20.50
N THR A 93 -9.38 3.45 21.02
CA THR A 93 -8.57 4.68 20.99
C THR A 93 -7.93 4.84 19.62
N LEU A 94 -7.36 3.75 19.08
CA LEU A 94 -6.80 3.73 17.74
C LEU A 94 -7.87 4.00 16.67
N ARG A 95 -9.06 3.42 16.84
CA ARG A 95 -10.21 3.67 15.97
C ARG A 95 -10.61 5.16 15.96
N ALA A 96 -10.71 5.79 17.14
CA ALA A 96 -11.03 7.21 17.25
C ALA A 96 -9.98 8.10 16.57
N PHE A 97 -8.70 7.74 16.67
CA PHE A 97 -7.61 8.45 16.00
C PHE A 97 -7.72 8.38 14.48
N LEU A 98 -7.93 7.19 13.92
CA LEU A 98 -8.08 6.99 12.47
C LEU A 98 -9.29 7.74 11.89
N ASP A 99 -10.39 7.79 12.63
CA ASP A 99 -11.57 8.59 12.26
C ASP A 99 -11.28 10.09 12.27
N MET A 100 -10.53 10.57 13.27
CA MET A 100 -10.13 11.97 13.35
C MET A 100 -9.20 12.36 12.20
N GLU A 101 -8.20 11.53 11.90
CA GLU A 101 -7.25 11.75 10.82
C GLU A 101 -7.96 11.85 9.45
N ARG A 102 -8.94 10.96 9.21
CA ARG A 102 -9.79 11.00 8.01
C ARG A 102 -10.58 12.30 7.88
N ARG A 103 -11.22 12.74 8.97
CA ARG A 103 -11.95 14.01 8.99
C ARG A 103 -11.04 15.19 8.67
N MET A 104 -9.81 15.18 9.17
CA MET A 104 -8.82 16.22 8.91
C MET A 104 -8.32 16.19 7.46
N LYS A 105 -8.01 15.02 6.91
CA LYS A 105 -7.65 14.84 5.49
C LYS A 105 -8.76 15.30 4.54
N LYS A 106 -10.03 14.98 4.84
CA LYS A 106 -11.18 15.46 4.06
C LYS A 106 -11.28 16.99 4.08
N LYS A 107 -11.18 17.60 5.27
CA LYS A 107 -11.18 19.07 5.41
C LYS A 107 -10.01 19.73 4.69
N ALA A 108 -8.83 19.12 4.69
CA ALA A 108 -7.66 19.62 3.98
C ALA A 108 -7.89 19.60 2.46
N ARG A 109 -8.36 18.48 1.90
CA ARG A 109 -8.72 18.36 0.48
C ARG A 109 -9.78 19.37 0.06
N GLU A 110 -10.80 19.59 0.90
CA GLU A 110 -11.83 20.60 0.62
C GLU A 110 -11.30 22.04 0.64
N ARG A 111 -10.40 22.36 1.58
CA ARG A 111 -9.74 23.68 1.63
C ARG A 111 -8.85 23.90 0.42
N GLU A 112 -8.04 22.92 0.05
CA GLU A 112 -7.19 22.96 -1.14
C GLU A 112 -8.02 23.12 -2.43
N ARG A 113 -9.14 22.40 -2.53
CA ARG A 113 -10.06 22.52 -3.68
C ARG A 113 -10.73 23.89 -3.74
N LYS A 114 -11.00 24.54 -2.60
CA LYS A 114 -11.52 25.92 -2.54
C LYS A 114 -10.45 26.93 -2.95
N MET A 115 -9.20 26.79 -2.46
CA MET A 115 -8.10 27.67 -2.83
C MET A 115 -7.73 27.57 -4.33
N ARG A 116 -7.80 26.39 -4.94
CA ARG A 116 -7.57 26.21 -6.40
C ARG A 116 -8.69 26.78 -7.28
N ARG A 117 -9.83 27.16 -6.71
CA ARG A 117 -11.00 27.70 -7.44
C ARG A 117 -11.18 29.20 -7.26
N ALA A 118 -10.40 29.82 -6.37
CA ALA A 118 -10.31 31.27 -6.17
C ALA A 118 -9.14 31.82 -6.98
#